data_AF-A0A7C0TVK5-F1
#
_entry.id   AF-A0A7C0TVK5-F1
#
_cell.length_a   1.000
_cell.length_b   1.000
_cell.length_c   1.000
_cell.angle_alpha   90.00
_cell.angle_beta   90.00
_cell.angle_gamma   90.00
#
_symmetry.space_group_name_H-M   'P 1'
#
loop_
_entity.id
_entity.type
_entity.pdbx_description
1 polymer ?
#
loop_
_entity_poly.entity_id
_entity_poly.type
_entity_poly.pdbx_seq_one_letter_code
_entity_poly.pdbx_strand_id
1 'polypeptide(L)'
;MEPIGRVMRHGLPNQRYLDFVGRYLLHRPPGTPSVDPFQPQLSVEQIEGAYVDRTAVEEEACRLDTQIVMGRQGSGKTTLAIRLSTLLRQGVLVVPVPIELAEVYARLDSLSESSTPLSPGSLATLIFDAYWENLLCNPAHRGRFLLRLRQDRLWMVRLRWFYHHLPPRHLEIPEEFELMTWLRASPSNEIYGAAMRPEDMLRELIRFVTSADLSLASAWTQAYRARAPYEHIQVLLDGVEHCSEAGLERLGRDVTWLHRLSLETGRISFKLFAGDYLREAFERIRCVQSGQVTLYALPLWSEDDLRRLLYRRLAMWMPGESIAPTDFSDRRERMAELRKALAHFLDEEGVKTLCRDLGIDYQDLPAQGKTNKLRELIAQMERRDRLSELFAIASRICPQLESRWPIPSEGKEGMKWEPNWGMRIPDCYLTSLARKHLVREIVAGALRV
;
A
#
# COMPACT_ATOMS: atom_id res chain seq x y z
N MET A 1 2.06 1.79 -35.26
CA MET A 1 0.96 2.77 -35.25
C MET A 1 -0.31 2.13 -34.71
N GLU A 2 -0.35 1.85 -33.40
CA GLU A 2 -1.59 1.59 -32.67
C GLU A 2 -1.46 2.18 -31.25
N PRO A 3 -1.95 3.41 -31.04
CA PRO A 3 -2.45 3.78 -29.72
C PRO A 3 -3.79 4.56 -29.78
N ILE A 4 -4.58 4.40 -30.84
CA ILE A 4 -5.87 5.14 -31.02
C ILE A 4 -7.09 4.31 -30.52
N GLY A 5 -6.94 3.00 -30.34
CA GLY A 5 -8.05 2.10 -29.98
C GLY A 5 -8.60 2.22 -28.55
N ARG A 6 -7.90 2.89 -27.61
CA ARG A 6 -8.38 3.06 -26.21
C ARG A 6 -9.19 4.34 -25.97
N VAL A 7 -9.40 5.17 -26.99
CA VAL A 7 -10.06 6.49 -26.86
C VAL A 7 -11.60 6.40 -26.70
N MET A 8 -12.24 5.27 -27.00
CA MET A 8 -13.70 5.20 -27.17
C MET A 8 -14.49 4.40 -26.12
N ARG A 9 -14.30 4.69 -24.82
CA ARG A 9 -15.39 4.44 -23.84
C ARG A 9 -15.72 5.63 -22.94
N HIS A 10 -14.76 6.52 -22.67
CA HIS A 10 -14.97 7.66 -21.75
C HIS A 10 -14.52 9.02 -22.31
N GLY A 11 -13.94 9.08 -23.51
CA GLY A 11 -13.63 10.36 -24.17
C GLY A 11 -12.55 11.20 -23.48
N LEU A 12 -11.60 10.55 -22.79
CA LEU A 12 -10.46 11.19 -22.12
C LEU A 12 -9.16 10.44 -22.43
N PRO A 13 -8.00 11.13 -22.53
CA PRO A 13 -7.88 12.59 -22.56
C PRO A 13 -8.05 13.12 -24.00
N ASN A 14 -9.00 14.03 -24.21
CA ASN A 14 -9.04 14.89 -25.41
C ASN A 14 -8.49 16.28 -25.07
N GLN A 15 -8.18 17.11 -26.07
CA GLN A 15 -7.58 18.43 -25.86
C GLN A 15 -8.40 19.30 -24.88
N ARG A 16 -9.73 19.21 -24.87
CA ARG A 16 -10.58 19.98 -23.96
C ARG A 16 -10.42 19.59 -22.50
N TYR A 17 -10.17 18.30 -22.23
CA TYR A 17 -9.84 17.84 -20.87
C TYR A 17 -8.46 18.33 -20.43
N LEU A 18 -7.47 18.24 -21.30
CA LEU A 18 -6.12 18.74 -21.04
C LEU A 18 -6.11 20.25 -20.82
N ASP A 19 -6.92 21.00 -21.58
CA ASP A 19 -7.13 22.43 -21.40
C ASP A 19 -7.88 22.74 -20.11
N PHE A 20 -8.87 21.91 -19.74
CA PHE A 20 -9.60 22.03 -18.48
C PHE A 20 -8.68 21.82 -17.28
N VAL A 21 -7.94 20.71 -17.27
CA VAL A 21 -6.96 20.40 -16.23
C VAL A 21 -5.93 21.53 -16.16
N GLY A 22 -5.36 21.93 -17.30
CA GLY A 22 -4.39 23.02 -17.38
C GLY A 22 -4.91 24.36 -16.84
N ARG A 23 -6.13 24.78 -17.20
CA ARG A 23 -6.70 26.08 -16.77
C ARG A 23 -7.24 26.08 -15.36
N TYR A 24 -7.97 25.05 -14.98
CA TYR A 24 -8.83 25.07 -13.78
C TYR A 24 -8.27 24.26 -12.61
N LEU A 25 -7.44 23.26 -12.87
CA LEU A 25 -6.79 22.48 -11.81
C LEU A 25 -5.33 22.90 -11.60
N LEU A 26 -4.64 23.29 -12.68
CA LEU A 26 -3.20 23.58 -12.65
C LEU A 26 -2.86 25.06 -12.81
N HIS A 27 -3.85 25.94 -13.03
CA HIS A 27 -3.67 27.39 -13.27
C HIS A 27 -2.53 27.76 -14.25
N ARG A 28 -2.21 26.90 -15.22
CA ARG A 28 -1.02 27.07 -16.07
C ARG A 28 -1.24 28.10 -17.18
N PRO A 29 -0.19 28.87 -17.55
CA PRO A 29 -0.23 29.71 -18.73
C PRO A 29 -0.53 28.90 -20.00
N PRO A 30 -1.27 29.47 -20.98
CA PRO A 30 -1.47 28.85 -22.28
C PRO A 30 -0.12 28.52 -22.95
N GLY A 31 0.04 27.28 -23.42
CA GLY A 31 1.27 26.83 -24.12
C GLY A 31 2.24 25.99 -23.26
N THR A 32 1.97 25.82 -21.97
CA THR A 32 2.73 24.86 -21.14
C THR A 32 2.33 23.43 -21.55
N PRO A 33 3.28 22.49 -21.75
CA PRO A 33 2.92 21.12 -22.12
C PRO A 33 1.96 20.53 -21.08
N SER A 34 0.81 20.06 -21.57
CA SER A 34 -0.21 19.47 -20.70
C SER A 34 0.27 18.11 -20.24
N VAL A 35 0.36 17.95 -18.93
CA VAL A 35 0.71 16.69 -18.29
C VAL A 35 -0.56 16.21 -17.60
N ASP A 36 -1.02 15.02 -17.97
CA ASP A 36 -2.25 14.45 -17.43
C ASP A 36 -1.99 13.94 -16.00
N PRO A 37 -2.54 14.58 -14.94
CA PRO A 37 -2.34 14.12 -13.57
C PRO A 37 -2.99 12.76 -13.28
N PHE A 38 -3.76 12.24 -14.24
CA PHE A 38 -4.40 10.93 -14.23
C PHE A 38 -3.75 9.96 -15.21
N GLN A 39 -2.54 10.27 -15.70
CA GLN A 39 -1.77 9.31 -16.48
C GLN A 39 -1.65 7.99 -15.69
N PRO A 40 -2.05 6.84 -16.27
CA PRO A 40 -2.07 5.56 -15.57
C PRO A 40 -0.65 5.05 -15.25
N GLN A 41 0.32 5.42 -16.09
CA GLN A 41 1.71 5.01 -15.94
C GLN A 41 2.46 6.00 -15.05
N LEU A 42 2.39 5.77 -13.75
CA LEU A 42 3.26 6.42 -12.76
C LEU A 42 4.49 5.54 -12.48
N SER A 43 5.65 6.15 -12.21
CA SER A 43 6.79 5.43 -11.65
C SER A 43 6.46 4.89 -10.25
N VAL A 44 7.23 3.92 -9.75
CA VAL A 44 7.02 3.37 -8.40
C VAL A 44 7.10 4.48 -7.34
N GLU A 45 8.05 5.39 -7.46
CA GLU A 45 8.22 6.52 -6.54
C GLU A 45 7.02 7.49 -6.59
N GLN A 46 6.46 7.71 -7.78
CA GLN A 46 5.25 8.52 -7.95
C GLN A 46 4.02 7.83 -7.38
N ILE A 47 3.90 6.51 -7.55
CA ILE A 47 2.83 5.71 -6.94
C ILE A 47 2.89 5.81 -5.41
N GLU A 48 4.09 5.69 -4.83
CA GLU A 48 4.29 5.84 -3.39
C GLU A 48 3.96 7.25 -2.89
N GLY A 49 4.37 8.29 -3.61
CA GLY A 49 4.04 9.68 -3.27
C GLY A 49 2.55 10.00 -3.36
N ALA A 50 1.83 9.34 -4.27
CA ALA A 50 0.40 9.55 -4.50
C ALA A 50 -0.50 8.74 -3.54
N TYR A 51 0.03 7.66 -2.96
CA TYR A 51 -0.73 6.78 -2.09
C TYR A 51 -1.28 7.53 -0.89
N VAL A 52 -2.47 7.17 -0.42
CA VAL A 52 -3.06 7.71 0.82
C VAL A 52 -3.00 6.61 1.86
N ASP A 53 -2.40 6.92 3.00
CA ASP A 53 -2.21 5.94 4.08
C ASP A 53 -3.56 5.45 4.60
N ARG A 54 -3.74 4.14 4.65
CA ARG A 54 -4.95 3.44 5.12
C ARG A 54 -4.59 2.55 6.29
N THR A 55 -4.25 3.15 7.43
CA THR A 55 -3.66 2.45 8.59
C THR A 55 -4.34 1.13 8.94
N ALA A 56 -5.67 1.06 9.02
CA ALA A 56 -6.37 -0.19 9.34
C ALA A 56 -6.21 -1.28 8.25
N VAL A 57 -6.18 -0.88 6.97
CA VAL A 57 -5.96 -1.79 5.84
C VAL A 57 -4.51 -2.26 5.82
N GLU A 58 -3.58 -1.36 6.07
CA GLU A 58 -2.15 -1.63 6.14
C GLU A 58 -1.81 -2.56 7.31
N GLU A 59 -2.37 -2.31 8.50
CA GLU A 59 -2.18 -3.16 9.69
C GLU A 59 -2.68 -4.58 9.44
N GLU A 60 -3.86 -4.73 8.83
CA GLU A 60 -4.40 -6.03 8.45
C GLU A 60 -3.53 -6.71 7.39
N ALA A 61 -3.15 -5.96 6.35
CA ALA A 61 -2.31 -6.46 5.27
C ALA A 61 -0.86 -6.71 5.69
N CYS A 62 -0.37 -6.16 6.81
CA CYS A 62 0.96 -6.42 7.36
C CYS A 62 1.03 -7.65 8.27
N ARG A 63 -0.10 -8.31 8.56
CA ARG A 63 -0.09 -9.59 9.29
C ARG A 63 0.73 -10.62 8.52
N LEU A 64 1.52 -11.42 9.23
CA LEU A 64 2.44 -12.43 8.64
C LEU A 64 1.73 -13.76 8.33
N ASP A 65 0.41 -13.75 8.28
CA ASP A 65 -0.43 -14.86 7.86
C ASP A 65 -0.54 -14.92 6.33
N THR A 66 -1.03 -16.07 5.87
CA THR A 66 -1.33 -16.28 4.46
C THR A 66 -2.71 -15.69 4.14
N GLN A 67 -2.78 -14.74 3.21
CA GLN A 67 -4.01 -14.02 2.88
C GLN A 67 -4.25 -13.92 1.37
N ILE A 68 -5.51 -13.90 0.97
CA ILE A 68 -5.94 -13.47 -0.37
C ILE A 68 -6.66 -12.14 -0.21
N VAL A 69 -6.06 -11.08 -0.72
CA VAL A 69 -6.53 -9.70 -0.64
C VAL A 69 -7.42 -9.41 -1.85
N MET A 70 -8.73 -9.45 -1.63
CA MET A 70 -9.75 -9.25 -2.65
C MET A 70 -10.10 -7.77 -2.78
N GLY A 71 -10.20 -7.25 -4.00
CA GLY A 71 -10.63 -5.87 -4.21
C GLY A 71 -11.15 -5.60 -5.61
N ARG A 72 -12.08 -4.66 -5.71
CA ARG A 72 -12.60 -4.20 -7.01
C ARG A 72 -11.52 -3.50 -7.83
N GLN A 73 -11.76 -3.34 -9.13
CA GLN A 73 -10.89 -2.49 -9.96
C GLN A 73 -10.81 -1.09 -9.35
N GLY A 74 -9.59 -0.54 -9.21
CA GLY A 74 -9.38 0.75 -8.56
C GLY A 74 -9.53 0.74 -7.03
N SER A 75 -9.41 -0.41 -6.36
CA SER A 75 -9.38 -0.47 -4.88
C SER A 75 -7.98 -0.19 -4.29
N GLY A 76 -6.97 0.04 -5.14
CA GLY A 76 -5.59 0.27 -4.72
C GLY A 76 -4.77 -0.97 -4.41
N LYS A 77 -5.15 -2.15 -4.93
CA LYS A 77 -4.46 -3.43 -4.68
C LYS A 77 -2.98 -3.37 -5.01
N THR A 78 -2.64 -3.02 -6.25
CA THR A 78 -1.26 -2.92 -6.73
C THR A 78 -0.46 -1.91 -5.92
N THR A 79 -1.05 -0.75 -5.62
CA THR A 79 -0.41 0.24 -4.77
C THR A 79 -0.16 -0.29 -3.36
N LEU A 80 -1.13 -0.99 -2.76
CA LEU A 80 -0.97 -1.63 -1.46
C LEU A 80 0.10 -2.72 -1.50
N ALA A 81 0.15 -3.56 -2.55
CA ALA A 81 1.18 -4.59 -2.73
C ALA A 81 2.58 -3.98 -2.78
N ILE A 82 2.76 -2.92 -3.58
CA ILE A 82 4.02 -2.15 -3.63
C ILE A 82 4.33 -1.58 -2.24
N ARG A 83 3.34 -0.96 -1.57
CA ARG A 83 3.53 -0.34 -0.27
C ARG A 83 3.84 -1.34 0.84
N LEU A 84 3.34 -2.56 0.78
CA LEU A 84 3.70 -3.61 1.74
C LEU A 84 5.20 -3.91 1.73
N SER A 85 5.88 -3.75 0.60
CA SER A 85 7.34 -3.93 0.56
C SER A 85 8.10 -2.95 1.48
N THR A 86 7.54 -1.75 1.70
CA THR A 86 8.13 -0.73 2.58
C THR A 86 7.54 -0.74 3.99
N LEU A 87 6.30 -1.18 4.16
CA LEU A 87 5.62 -1.24 5.47
C LEU A 87 5.98 -2.46 6.31
N LEU A 88 6.26 -3.60 5.67
CA LEU A 88 6.63 -4.81 6.40
C LEU A 88 7.93 -4.56 7.18
N ARG A 89 7.88 -4.87 8.48
CA ARG A 89 8.89 -4.47 9.46
C ARG A 89 10.26 -5.07 9.17
N GLN A 90 11.28 -4.53 9.84
CA GLN A 90 12.61 -5.13 9.92
C GLN A 90 12.51 -6.62 10.27
N GLY A 91 13.20 -7.46 9.51
CA GLY A 91 13.18 -8.91 9.69
C GLY A 91 12.24 -9.66 8.73
N VAL A 92 11.58 -8.99 7.78
CA VAL A 92 10.80 -9.67 6.74
C VAL A 92 11.47 -9.50 5.39
N LEU A 93 11.78 -10.60 4.70
CA LEU A 93 12.18 -10.57 3.30
C LEU A 93 10.91 -10.53 2.45
N VAL A 94 10.68 -9.43 1.75
CA VAL A 94 9.55 -9.28 0.84
C VAL A 94 9.96 -9.77 -0.55
N VAL A 95 9.20 -10.70 -1.10
CA VAL A 95 9.47 -11.34 -2.39
C VAL A 95 8.33 -11.01 -3.35
N PRO A 96 8.46 -9.95 -4.17
CA PRO A 96 7.47 -9.65 -5.18
C PRO A 96 7.53 -10.68 -6.31
N VAL A 97 6.39 -11.23 -6.69
CA VAL A 97 6.27 -12.07 -7.89
C VAL A 97 5.92 -11.16 -9.07
N PRO A 98 6.78 -11.06 -10.09
CA PRO A 98 6.55 -10.20 -11.25
C PRO A 98 5.18 -10.42 -11.92
N ILE A 99 4.56 -9.33 -12.39
CA ILE A 99 3.24 -9.36 -13.04
C ILE A 99 3.30 -10.14 -14.36
N GLU A 100 4.42 -10.11 -15.08
CA GLU A 100 4.59 -10.87 -16.32
C GLU A 100 4.48 -12.38 -16.07
N LEU A 101 4.88 -12.83 -14.88
CA LEU A 101 4.67 -14.20 -14.44
C LEU A 101 3.20 -14.46 -14.09
N ALA A 102 2.44 -13.47 -13.64
CA ALA A 102 0.98 -13.61 -13.49
C ALA A 102 0.28 -13.76 -14.86
N GLU A 103 0.77 -13.09 -15.91
CA GLU A 103 0.27 -13.31 -17.27
C GLU A 103 0.50 -14.74 -17.78
N VAL A 104 1.50 -15.45 -17.25
CA VAL A 104 1.70 -16.87 -17.54
C VAL A 104 0.47 -17.67 -17.09
N TYR A 105 -0.12 -17.35 -15.93
CA TYR A 105 -1.36 -17.98 -15.47
C TYR A 105 -2.54 -17.72 -16.42
N ALA A 106 -2.56 -16.58 -17.11
CA ALA A 106 -3.58 -16.26 -18.11
C ALA A 106 -3.47 -17.11 -19.39
N ARG A 107 -2.29 -17.69 -19.67
CA ARG A 107 -2.00 -18.44 -20.91
C ARG A 107 -1.75 -19.93 -20.68
N LEU A 108 -2.13 -20.44 -19.50
CA LEU A 108 -1.77 -21.78 -19.01
C LEU A 108 -2.35 -22.96 -19.81
N ASP A 109 -3.19 -22.73 -20.82
CA ASP A 109 -3.79 -23.81 -21.62
C ASP A 109 -2.75 -24.71 -22.34
N SER A 110 -1.47 -24.33 -22.37
CA SER A 110 -0.40 -25.02 -23.12
C SER A 110 0.89 -25.33 -22.34
N LEU A 111 0.99 -24.96 -21.06
CA LEU A 111 2.26 -25.06 -20.32
C LEU A 111 2.35 -26.35 -19.48
N SER A 112 3.57 -26.89 -19.40
CA SER A 112 3.88 -28.04 -18.55
C SER A 112 3.70 -27.70 -17.06
N GLU A 113 3.34 -28.69 -16.25
CA GLU A 113 3.12 -28.52 -14.80
C GLU A 113 4.34 -27.97 -14.02
N SER A 114 5.53 -28.01 -14.61
CA SER A 114 6.79 -27.56 -14.02
C SER A 114 7.05 -26.05 -14.12
N SER A 115 6.21 -25.30 -14.84
CA SER A 115 6.56 -23.95 -15.31
C SER A 115 5.74 -22.84 -14.64
N THR A 116 5.06 -23.11 -13.52
CA THR A 116 4.30 -22.07 -12.84
C THR A 116 5.23 -21.12 -12.07
N PRO A 117 4.88 -19.84 -11.97
CA PRO A 117 5.62 -18.85 -11.16
C PRO A 117 5.80 -19.27 -9.70
N LEU A 118 4.80 -19.99 -9.19
CA LEU A 118 4.79 -20.53 -7.84
C LEU A 118 5.31 -21.97 -7.74
N SER A 119 5.88 -22.51 -8.82
CA SER A 119 6.57 -23.79 -8.74
C SER A 119 7.72 -23.69 -7.74
N PRO A 120 8.10 -24.80 -7.05
CA PRO A 120 9.17 -24.74 -6.05
C PRO A 120 10.48 -24.16 -6.57
N GLY A 121 10.86 -24.52 -7.81
CA GLY A 121 12.07 -24.00 -8.45
C GLY A 121 11.99 -22.51 -8.76
N SER A 122 10.90 -22.05 -9.39
CA SER A 122 10.70 -20.63 -9.69
C SER A 122 10.65 -19.77 -8.42
N LEU A 123 9.96 -20.25 -7.39
CA LEU A 123 9.89 -19.54 -6.11
C LEU A 123 11.24 -19.50 -5.40
N ALA A 124 12.03 -20.57 -5.47
CA ALA A 124 13.39 -20.57 -4.92
C ALA A 124 14.26 -19.50 -5.60
N THR A 125 14.21 -19.41 -6.94
CA THR A 125 14.91 -18.35 -7.68
C THR A 125 14.46 -16.96 -7.23
N LEU A 126 13.14 -16.71 -7.14
CA LEU A 126 12.61 -15.41 -6.72
C LEU A 126 13.01 -15.02 -5.29
N ILE A 127 12.98 -15.98 -4.36
CA ILE A 127 13.43 -15.75 -2.97
C ILE A 127 14.93 -15.43 -2.95
N PHE A 128 15.74 -16.17 -3.70
CA PHE A 128 17.18 -15.94 -3.72
C PHE A 128 17.55 -14.62 -4.39
N ASP A 129 16.89 -14.26 -5.49
CA ASP A 129 16.99 -12.94 -6.13
C ASP A 129 16.70 -11.82 -5.13
N ALA A 130 15.54 -11.89 -4.44
CA ALA A 130 15.15 -10.88 -3.46
C ALA A 130 16.15 -10.80 -2.29
N TYR A 131 16.64 -11.95 -1.80
CA TYR A 131 17.65 -12.00 -0.76
C TYR A 131 18.96 -11.37 -1.21
N TRP A 132 19.40 -11.68 -2.42
CA TRP A 132 20.63 -11.18 -3.03
C TRP A 132 20.58 -9.66 -3.19
N GLU A 133 19.51 -9.14 -3.80
CA GLU A 133 19.33 -7.70 -4.00
C GLU A 133 19.25 -6.95 -2.67
N ASN A 134 18.42 -7.42 -1.73
CA ASN A 134 18.17 -6.70 -0.48
C ASN A 134 19.33 -6.81 0.52
N LEU A 135 20.01 -7.96 0.61
CA LEU A 135 21.07 -8.15 1.62
C LEU A 135 22.46 -7.84 1.07
N LEU A 136 22.77 -8.29 -0.14
CA LEU A 136 24.13 -8.29 -0.68
C LEU A 136 24.39 -7.09 -1.61
N CYS A 137 23.42 -6.71 -2.45
CA CYS A 137 23.59 -5.55 -3.33
C CYS A 137 23.34 -4.22 -2.60
N ASN A 138 22.48 -4.18 -1.58
CA ASN A 138 22.22 -2.98 -0.80
C ASN A 138 23.42 -2.63 0.13
N PRO A 139 24.12 -1.50 -0.07
CA PRO A 139 25.32 -1.16 0.72
C PRO A 139 25.06 -1.05 2.23
N ALA A 140 23.88 -0.55 2.63
CA ALA A 140 23.53 -0.37 4.03
C ALA A 140 23.35 -1.70 4.76
N HIS A 141 22.67 -2.67 4.12
CA HIS A 141 22.51 -4.02 4.67
C HIS A 141 23.81 -4.82 4.59
N ARG A 142 24.53 -4.71 3.48
CA ARG A 142 25.82 -5.36 3.28
C ARG A 142 26.82 -5.00 4.36
N GLY A 143 27.04 -3.71 4.63
CA GLY A 143 27.97 -3.26 5.67
C GLY A 143 27.57 -3.73 7.08
N ARG A 144 26.26 -3.89 7.33
CA ARG A 144 25.73 -4.35 8.62
C ARG A 144 25.87 -5.85 8.85
N PHE A 145 25.65 -6.67 7.82
CA PHE A 145 25.52 -8.13 7.96
C PHE A 145 26.66 -8.93 7.36
N LEU A 146 27.20 -8.51 6.21
CA LEU A 146 28.13 -9.35 5.42
C LEU A 146 29.43 -9.66 6.18
N LEU A 147 29.99 -8.69 6.90
CA LEU A 147 31.20 -8.89 7.70
C LEU A 147 31.03 -10.02 8.73
N ARG A 148 29.82 -10.16 9.30
CA ARG A 148 29.51 -11.22 10.28
C ARG A 148 29.25 -12.54 9.59
N LEU A 149 28.45 -12.52 8.52
CA LEU A 149 28.11 -13.73 7.77
C LEU A 149 29.34 -14.39 7.12
N ARG A 150 30.36 -13.62 6.74
CA ARG A 150 31.65 -14.14 6.25
C ARG A 150 32.43 -14.94 7.29
N GLN A 151 32.22 -14.69 8.57
CA GLN A 151 32.86 -15.45 9.65
C GLN A 151 32.23 -16.84 9.80
N ASP A 152 31.00 -17.02 9.32
CA ASP A 152 30.33 -18.31 9.26
C ASP A 152 30.69 -19.06 7.97
N ARG A 153 31.62 -20.01 8.11
CA ARG A 153 32.06 -20.86 7.01
C ARG A 153 30.92 -21.68 6.41
N LEU A 154 29.97 -22.16 7.23
CA LEU A 154 28.85 -22.96 6.75
C LEU A 154 27.90 -22.09 5.91
N TRP A 155 27.59 -20.89 6.40
CA TRP A 155 26.79 -19.92 5.65
C TRP A 155 27.43 -19.57 4.31
N MET A 156 28.74 -19.29 4.28
CA MET A 156 29.45 -18.99 3.04
C MET A 156 29.29 -20.13 2.03
N VAL A 157 29.57 -21.38 2.42
CA VAL A 157 29.47 -22.53 1.50
C VAL A 157 28.02 -22.72 1.00
N ARG A 158 27.02 -22.53 1.86
CA ARG A 158 25.60 -22.55 1.44
C ARG A 158 25.28 -21.42 0.45
N LEU A 159 25.73 -20.19 0.71
CA LEU A 159 25.55 -19.06 -0.21
C LEU A 159 26.12 -19.39 -1.59
N ARG A 160 27.33 -19.93 -1.66
CA ARG A 160 27.96 -20.32 -2.93
C ARG A 160 27.19 -21.41 -3.64
N TRP A 161 26.69 -22.40 -2.91
CA TRP A 161 25.87 -23.43 -3.50
C TRP A 161 24.61 -22.83 -4.14
N PHE A 162 23.88 -21.97 -3.42
CA PHE A 162 22.70 -21.30 -3.98
C PHE A 162 23.06 -20.38 -5.15
N TYR A 163 24.17 -19.66 -5.10
CA TYR A 163 24.62 -18.81 -6.22
C TYR A 163 24.83 -19.60 -7.52
N HIS A 164 25.36 -20.83 -7.46
CA HIS A 164 25.57 -21.67 -8.64
C HIS A 164 24.30 -22.34 -9.15
N HIS A 165 23.34 -22.66 -8.27
CA HIS A 165 22.11 -23.39 -8.63
C HIS A 165 20.91 -22.48 -8.89
N LEU A 166 20.91 -21.28 -8.32
CA LEU A 166 19.91 -20.23 -8.42
C LEU A 166 20.63 -18.91 -8.78
N PRO A 167 21.19 -18.80 -10.00
CA PRO A 167 21.96 -17.61 -10.36
C PRO A 167 21.08 -16.36 -10.27
N PRO A 168 21.49 -15.33 -9.52
CA PRO A 168 20.66 -14.14 -9.33
C PRO A 168 20.62 -13.30 -10.61
N ARG A 169 19.56 -12.51 -10.80
CA ARG A 169 19.43 -11.59 -11.95
C ARG A 169 20.62 -10.66 -12.12
N HIS A 170 21.13 -10.15 -11.00
CA HIS A 170 22.32 -9.30 -10.95
C HIS A 170 23.50 -10.11 -10.40
N LEU A 171 24.27 -10.72 -11.30
CA LEU A 171 25.38 -11.62 -10.93
C LEU A 171 26.50 -10.94 -10.13
N GLU A 172 26.61 -9.62 -10.15
CA GLU A 172 27.71 -8.90 -9.51
C GLU A 172 27.24 -8.09 -8.31
N ILE A 173 28.02 -8.18 -7.22
CA ILE A 173 27.87 -7.29 -6.07
C ILE A 173 28.88 -6.14 -6.25
N PRO A 174 28.42 -4.88 -6.37
CA PRO A 174 29.33 -3.74 -6.53
C PRO A 174 30.35 -3.68 -5.39
N GLU A 175 31.61 -3.39 -5.71
CA GLU A 175 32.71 -3.18 -4.74
C GLU A 175 33.14 -4.42 -3.93
N GLU A 176 32.59 -5.61 -4.19
CA GLU A 176 32.88 -6.83 -3.43
C GLU A 176 33.69 -7.86 -4.24
N PHE A 177 34.86 -7.44 -4.73
CA PHE A 177 35.71 -8.27 -5.60
C PHE A 177 36.05 -9.64 -4.97
N GLU A 178 36.52 -9.66 -3.72
CA GLU A 178 36.96 -10.90 -3.05
C GLU A 178 35.82 -11.92 -2.90
N LEU A 179 34.63 -11.46 -2.50
CA LEU A 179 33.45 -12.34 -2.39
C LEU A 179 33.04 -12.86 -3.75
N MET A 180 33.03 -12.01 -4.78
CA MET A 180 32.69 -12.42 -6.13
C MET A 180 33.69 -13.44 -6.70
N THR A 181 34.99 -13.25 -6.48
CA THR A 181 36.02 -14.24 -6.84
C THR A 181 35.77 -15.56 -6.14
N TRP A 182 35.44 -15.52 -4.84
CA TRP A 182 35.18 -16.73 -4.07
C TRP A 182 33.89 -17.45 -4.50
N LEU A 183 32.80 -16.73 -4.79
CA LEU A 183 31.55 -17.30 -5.27
C LEU A 183 31.71 -17.95 -6.65
N ARG A 184 32.48 -17.32 -7.54
CA ARG A 184 32.71 -17.81 -8.91
C ARG A 184 33.59 -19.07 -8.97
N ALA A 185 34.42 -19.31 -7.97
CA ALA A 185 35.24 -20.52 -7.96
C ALA A 185 34.34 -21.79 -7.95
N SER A 186 34.82 -22.89 -8.52
CA SER A 186 34.08 -24.16 -8.59
C SER A 186 33.83 -24.75 -7.18
N PRO A 187 32.59 -25.11 -6.82
CA PRO A 187 32.30 -25.63 -5.48
C PRO A 187 33.12 -26.91 -5.24
N SER A 188 34.04 -26.85 -4.27
CA SER A 188 34.97 -27.95 -4.00
C SER A 188 34.39 -29.04 -3.10
N ASN A 189 33.26 -28.76 -2.44
CA ASN A 189 32.51 -29.69 -1.60
C ASN A 189 31.02 -29.38 -1.70
N GLU A 190 30.25 -30.34 -2.21
CA GLU A 190 28.80 -30.28 -2.25
C GLU A 190 28.23 -30.56 -0.85
N ILE A 191 27.90 -29.49 -0.10
CA ILE A 191 27.12 -29.63 1.16
C ILE A 191 25.78 -30.30 0.89
N TYR A 192 25.21 -29.98 -0.27
CA TYR A 192 23.98 -30.52 -0.78
C TYR A 192 24.32 -31.36 -2.01
N GLY A 193 23.83 -32.60 -2.09
CA GLY A 193 24.13 -33.46 -3.24
C GLY A 193 23.64 -32.87 -4.56
N ALA A 194 24.35 -33.16 -5.65
CA ALA A 194 24.11 -32.68 -7.02
C ALA A 194 22.67 -32.77 -7.55
N ALA A 195 21.81 -33.62 -6.97
CA ALA A 195 20.45 -33.89 -7.44
C ALA A 195 19.39 -33.55 -6.38
N MET A 196 19.48 -32.36 -5.77
CA MET A 196 18.44 -31.89 -4.84
C MET A 196 17.12 -31.62 -5.58
N ARG A 197 16.02 -32.16 -5.06
CA ARG A 197 14.69 -31.88 -5.62
C ARG A 197 14.33 -30.41 -5.40
N PRO A 198 13.58 -29.77 -6.32
CA PRO A 198 13.20 -28.36 -6.20
C PRO A 198 12.49 -28.02 -4.88
N GLU A 199 11.66 -28.92 -4.34
CA GLU A 199 10.97 -28.72 -3.07
C GLU A 199 11.95 -28.71 -1.89
N ASP A 200 12.95 -29.61 -1.91
CA ASP A 200 13.95 -29.69 -0.86
C ASP A 200 14.90 -28.49 -0.92
N MET A 201 15.25 -28.05 -2.14
CA MET A 201 16.00 -26.82 -2.40
C MET A 201 15.30 -25.60 -1.84
N LEU A 202 14.00 -25.45 -2.10
CA LEU A 202 13.20 -24.35 -1.56
C LEU A 202 13.16 -24.37 -0.02
N ARG A 203 12.96 -25.54 0.60
CA ARG A 203 12.96 -25.67 2.07
C ARG A 203 14.31 -25.28 2.66
N GLU A 204 15.41 -25.75 2.08
CA GLU A 204 16.75 -25.39 2.51
C GLU A 204 17.05 -23.91 2.29
N LEU A 205 16.57 -23.31 1.20
CA LEU A 205 16.69 -21.87 0.96
C LEU A 205 15.92 -21.06 2.00
N ILE A 206 14.68 -21.44 2.32
CA ILE A 206 13.88 -20.78 3.37
C ILE A 206 14.65 -20.84 4.69
N ARG A 207 15.20 -21.99 5.06
CA ARG A 207 16.04 -22.14 6.26
C ARG A 207 17.30 -21.28 6.17
N PHE A 208 18.00 -21.25 5.04
CA PHE A 208 19.21 -20.45 4.87
C PHE A 208 18.94 -18.94 5.03
N VAL A 209 17.85 -18.44 4.46
CA VAL A 209 17.46 -17.03 4.54
C VAL A 209 17.00 -16.63 5.94
N THR A 210 16.27 -17.52 6.62
CA THR A 210 15.56 -17.19 7.88
C THR A 210 16.21 -17.69 9.17
N SER A 211 17.08 -18.70 9.07
CA SER A 211 17.95 -19.12 10.17
C SER A 211 19.39 -18.84 9.81
N ALA A 212 19.93 -17.77 10.41
CA ALA A 212 21.34 -17.75 10.71
C ALA A 212 21.53 -18.75 11.86
N ASP A 213 21.79 -20.01 11.52
CA ASP A 213 22.09 -21.07 12.48
C ASP A 213 23.49 -20.82 13.05
N LEU A 214 23.65 -19.72 13.79
CA LEU A 214 24.89 -19.30 14.45
C LEU A 214 25.14 -20.17 15.70
N SER A 215 24.76 -21.45 15.66
CA SER A 215 24.84 -22.38 16.78
C SER A 215 26.27 -22.81 17.11
N LEU A 216 27.23 -22.60 16.20
CA LEU A 216 28.67 -22.80 16.45
C LEU A 216 29.34 -21.62 17.16
N ALA A 217 28.58 -20.57 17.48
CA ALA A 217 29.13 -19.45 18.21
C ALA A 217 29.36 -19.89 19.67
N SER A 218 30.64 -20.12 20.01
CA SER A 218 31.13 -20.45 21.35
C SER A 218 30.48 -19.59 22.45
N ALA A 219 30.55 -20.03 23.72
CA ALA A 219 29.89 -19.37 24.86
C ALA A 219 30.10 -17.84 24.95
N TRP A 220 31.16 -17.28 24.35
CA TRP A 220 31.45 -15.85 24.26
C TRP A 220 30.51 -15.04 23.35
N THR A 221 29.71 -15.69 22.52
CA THR A 221 28.87 -15.03 21.49
C THR A 221 27.40 -14.86 21.89
N GLN A 222 27.00 -15.26 23.10
CA GLN A 222 25.64 -15.03 23.60
C GLN A 222 25.27 -13.53 23.68
N ALA A 223 26.24 -12.65 23.96
CA ALA A 223 26.03 -11.19 23.94
C ALA A 223 25.80 -10.63 22.53
N TYR A 224 26.13 -11.41 21.49
CA TYR A 224 26.03 -11.03 20.08
C TYR A 224 25.23 -12.06 19.27
N ARG A 225 24.12 -12.57 19.83
CA ARG A 225 23.09 -13.24 19.01
C ARG A 225 22.49 -12.22 18.05
N ALA A 226 23.23 -11.95 16.97
CA ALA A 226 22.73 -11.23 15.83
C ALA A 226 21.57 -12.06 15.29
N ARG A 227 20.36 -11.50 15.40
CA ARG A 227 19.20 -12.05 14.72
C ARG A 227 19.56 -12.20 13.24
N ALA A 228 19.07 -13.28 12.62
CA ALA A 228 19.13 -13.42 11.18
C ALA A 228 18.62 -12.13 10.52
N PRO A 229 19.15 -11.73 9.35
CA PRO A 229 18.71 -10.50 8.69
C PRO A 229 17.20 -10.53 8.43
N TYR A 230 16.65 -11.74 8.24
CA TYR A 230 15.24 -11.99 8.09
C TYR A 230 14.82 -13.12 9.04
N GLU A 231 13.69 -12.94 9.72
CA GLU A 231 13.01 -13.94 10.53
C GLU A 231 11.88 -14.61 9.72
N HIS A 232 11.37 -13.94 8.68
CA HIS A 232 10.23 -14.37 7.88
C HIS A 232 10.36 -13.98 6.41
N ILE A 233 9.73 -14.73 5.51
CA ILE A 233 9.61 -14.44 4.08
C ILE A 233 8.14 -14.17 3.74
N GLN A 234 7.85 -13.01 3.14
CA GLN A 234 6.51 -12.65 2.68
C GLN A 234 6.50 -12.58 1.15
N VAL A 235 5.84 -13.54 0.50
CA VAL A 235 5.66 -13.54 -0.95
C VAL A 235 4.46 -12.67 -1.32
N LEU A 236 4.61 -11.76 -2.28
CA LEU A 236 3.54 -10.89 -2.76
C LEU A 236 3.22 -11.22 -4.22
N LEU A 237 1.96 -11.59 -4.48
CA LEU A 237 1.45 -11.90 -5.81
C LEU A 237 0.38 -10.92 -6.20
N ASP A 238 0.57 -10.20 -7.31
CA ASP A 238 -0.43 -9.30 -7.89
C ASP A 238 -0.69 -9.65 -9.36
N GLY A 239 -1.75 -9.10 -9.95
CA GLY A 239 -2.04 -9.25 -11.38
C GLY A 239 -2.82 -10.50 -11.77
N VAL A 240 -3.43 -11.22 -10.83
CA VAL A 240 -4.18 -12.45 -11.15
C VAL A 240 -5.58 -12.19 -11.72
N GLU A 241 -5.95 -10.93 -11.95
CA GLU A 241 -7.24 -10.59 -12.56
C GLU A 241 -7.45 -11.26 -13.92
N HIS A 242 -6.40 -11.45 -14.70
CA HIS A 242 -6.53 -11.96 -16.06
C HIS A 242 -6.40 -13.48 -16.16
N CYS A 243 -6.43 -14.22 -15.05
CA CYS A 243 -6.33 -15.68 -15.08
C CYS A 243 -7.52 -16.33 -15.80
N SER A 244 -7.23 -17.31 -16.66
CA SER A 244 -8.24 -18.21 -17.21
C SER A 244 -8.80 -19.12 -16.11
N GLU A 245 -9.91 -19.83 -16.36
CA GLU A 245 -10.47 -20.80 -15.41
C GLU A 245 -9.45 -21.89 -15.04
N ALA A 246 -8.76 -22.47 -16.04
CA ALA A 246 -7.67 -23.42 -15.82
C ALA A 246 -6.51 -22.79 -15.01
N GLY A 247 -6.21 -21.51 -15.26
CA GLY A 247 -5.22 -20.76 -14.50
C GLY A 247 -5.61 -20.58 -13.04
N LEU A 248 -6.89 -20.34 -12.75
CA LEU A 248 -7.43 -20.23 -11.39
C LEU A 248 -7.40 -21.58 -10.66
N GLU A 249 -7.77 -22.67 -11.32
CA GLU A 249 -7.66 -24.01 -10.74
C GLU A 249 -6.20 -24.34 -10.38
N ARG A 250 -5.26 -24.00 -11.26
CA ARG A 250 -3.84 -24.19 -10.99
C ARG A 250 -3.36 -23.29 -9.85
N LEU A 251 -3.72 -22.01 -9.86
CA LEU A 251 -3.41 -21.09 -8.78
C LEU A 251 -3.96 -21.60 -7.44
N GLY A 252 -5.15 -22.21 -7.42
CA GLY A 252 -5.69 -22.84 -6.23
C GLY A 252 -4.88 -24.03 -5.71
N ARG A 253 -4.32 -24.85 -6.62
CA ARG A 253 -3.34 -25.91 -6.26
C ARG A 253 -2.07 -25.32 -5.66
N ASP A 254 -1.51 -24.28 -6.30
CA ASP A 254 -0.28 -23.63 -5.88
C ASP A 254 -0.47 -22.93 -4.51
N VAL A 255 -1.59 -22.24 -4.29
CA VAL A 255 -2.01 -21.65 -2.99
C VAL A 255 -2.10 -22.71 -1.89
N THR A 256 -2.68 -23.88 -2.21
CA THR A 256 -2.78 -24.99 -1.25
C THR A 256 -1.41 -25.55 -0.88
N TRP A 257 -0.52 -25.69 -1.86
CA TRP A 257 0.85 -26.15 -1.64
C TRP A 257 1.67 -25.13 -0.83
N LEU A 258 1.60 -23.84 -1.18
CA LEU A 258 2.26 -22.77 -0.44
C LEU A 258 1.80 -22.70 1.01
N HIS A 259 0.49 -22.87 1.25
CA HIS A 259 -0.04 -22.90 2.60
C HIS A 259 0.55 -24.08 3.41
N ARG A 260 0.66 -25.28 2.81
CA ARG A 260 1.32 -26.42 3.46
C ARG A 260 2.79 -26.11 3.78
N LEU A 261 3.53 -25.51 2.85
CA LEU A 261 4.91 -25.09 3.07
C LEU A 261 5.02 -24.03 4.19
N SER A 262 4.06 -23.12 4.27
CA SER A 262 3.93 -22.14 5.35
C SER A 262 3.76 -22.80 6.71
N LEU A 263 2.89 -23.82 6.82
CA LEU A 263 2.72 -24.60 8.05
C LEU A 263 3.97 -25.42 8.42
N GLU A 264 4.61 -26.05 7.42
CA GLU A 264 5.81 -26.89 7.63
C GLU A 264 7.00 -26.07 8.15
N THR A 265 7.20 -24.88 7.60
CA THR A 265 8.38 -24.05 7.90
C THR A 265 8.12 -23.01 8.98
N GLY A 266 6.89 -22.52 9.11
CA GLY A 266 6.52 -21.42 10.02
C GLY A 266 7.21 -20.10 9.71
N ARG A 267 7.84 -19.96 8.54
CA ARG A 267 8.73 -18.83 8.19
C ARG A 267 8.49 -18.25 6.80
N ILE A 268 7.45 -18.72 6.12
CA ILE A 268 7.00 -18.17 4.84
C ILE A 268 5.49 -17.96 4.89
N SER A 269 5.02 -16.85 4.35
CA SER A 269 3.61 -16.57 4.08
C SER A 269 3.48 -15.93 2.71
N PHE A 270 2.26 -15.87 2.18
CA PHE A 270 2.00 -15.17 0.93
C PHE A 270 0.76 -14.28 1.01
N LYS A 271 0.75 -13.25 0.17
CA LYS A 271 -0.39 -12.37 -0.07
C LYS A 271 -0.71 -12.37 -1.55
N LEU A 272 -1.91 -12.83 -1.87
CA LEU A 272 -2.41 -12.88 -3.25
C LEU A 272 -3.44 -11.77 -3.45
N PHE A 273 -3.13 -10.79 -4.27
CA PHE A 273 -4.03 -9.69 -4.61
C PHE A 273 -4.88 -10.08 -5.80
N ALA A 274 -6.21 -10.09 -5.64
CA ALA A 274 -7.14 -10.57 -6.65
C ALA A 274 -8.37 -9.68 -6.82
N GLY A 275 -8.99 -9.75 -8.00
CA GLY A 275 -10.24 -9.06 -8.31
C GLY A 275 -11.42 -9.66 -7.54
N ASP A 276 -12.32 -8.82 -7.02
CA ASP A 276 -13.49 -9.24 -6.22
C ASP A 276 -14.43 -10.24 -6.93
N TYR A 277 -14.45 -10.27 -8.27
CA TYR A 277 -15.21 -11.25 -9.06
C TYR A 277 -14.66 -12.67 -8.99
N LEU A 278 -13.41 -12.87 -8.54
CA LEU A 278 -12.81 -14.18 -8.32
C LEU A 278 -13.16 -14.77 -6.95
N ARG A 279 -13.92 -14.05 -6.12
CA ARG A 279 -14.24 -14.44 -4.74
C ARG A 279 -14.81 -15.85 -4.66
N GLU A 280 -15.85 -16.15 -5.44
CA GLU A 280 -16.49 -17.46 -5.42
C GLU A 280 -15.52 -18.60 -5.80
N ALA A 281 -14.58 -18.34 -6.71
CA ALA A 281 -13.58 -19.33 -7.09
C ALA A 281 -12.60 -19.61 -5.93
N PHE A 282 -12.11 -18.55 -5.27
CA PHE A 282 -11.22 -18.71 -4.10
C PHE A 282 -11.93 -19.32 -2.89
N GLU A 283 -13.19 -19.00 -2.66
CA GLU A 283 -14.02 -19.60 -1.59
C GLU A 283 -14.23 -21.11 -1.76
N ARG A 284 -14.02 -21.66 -2.97
CA ARG A 284 -14.07 -23.12 -3.22
C ARG A 284 -12.77 -23.84 -2.89
N ILE A 285 -11.66 -23.11 -2.68
CA ILE A 285 -10.37 -23.73 -2.35
C ILE A 285 -10.42 -24.26 -0.91
N ARG A 286 -10.01 -25.52 -0.73
CA ARG A 286 -10.11 -26.22 0.55
C ARG A 286 -9.44 -25.47 1.73
N CYS A 287 -8.24 -24.91 1.53
CA CYS A 287 -7.56 -24.19 2.61
C CYS A 287 -8.30 -22.88 2.97
N VAL A 288 -8.95 -22.22 2.02
CA VAL A 288 -9.81 -21.05 2.26
C VAL A 288 -11.07 -21.46 3.02
N GLN A 289 -11.76 -22.52 2.59
CA GLN A 289 -12.97 -23.04 3.27
C GLN A 289 -12.71 -23.43 4.72
N SER A 290 -11.53 -24.00 5.00
CA SER A 290 -11.12 -24.36 6.35
C SER A 290 -10.68 -23.18 7.23
N GLY A 291 -10.69 -21.94 6.69
CA GLY A 291 -10.23 -20.74 7.40
C GLY A 291 -8.71 -20.66 7.59
N GLN A 292 -7.94 -21.51 6.91
CA GLN A 292 -6.49 -21.55 6.98
C GLN A 292 -5.81 -20.46 6.13
N VAL A 293 -6.50 -20.01 5.08
CA VAL A 293 -6.11 -18.87 4.24
C VAL A 293 -7.23 -17.84 4.34
N THR A 294 -6.90 -16.64 4.82
CA THR A 294 -7.90 -15.60 5.06
C THR A 294 -8.24 -14.86 3.78
N LEU A 295 -9.54 -14.75 3.46
CA LEU A 295 -10.03 -13.83 2.43
C LEU A 295 -10.24 -12.45 3.04
N TYR A 296 -9.37 -11.51 2.70
CA TYR A 296 -9.49 -10.13 3.15
C TYR A 296 -10.10 -9.26 2.05
N ALA A 297 -11.32 -8.77 2.26
CA ALA A 297 -11.97 -7.85 1.34
C ALA A 297 -11.51 -6.41 1.60
N LEU A 298 -10.80 -5.81 0.64
CA LEU A 298 -10.41 -4.42 0.75
C LEU A 298 -11.64 -3.52 0.84
N PRO A 299 -11.69 -2.61 1.83
CA PRO A 299 -12.76 -1.64 1.88
C PRO A 299 -12.71 -0.75 0.64
N LEU A 300 -13.88 -0.25 0.24
CA LEU A 300 -13.92 0.84 -0.73
C LEU A 300 -13.17 2.05 -0.15
N TRP A 301 -12.61 2.86 -1.04
CA TRP A 301 -12.06 4.15 -0.64
C TRP A 301 -13.17 5.02 -0.06
N SER A 302 -12.88 5.67 1.07
CA SER A 302 -13.77 6.72 1.57
C SER A 302 -13.66 7.95 0.67
N GLU A 303 -14.69 8.80 0.69
CA GLU A 303 -14.65 10.07 -0.03
C GLU A 303 -13.41 10.91 0.35
N ASP A 304 -13.04 10.90 1.63
CA ASP A 304 -11.87 11.60 2.14
C ASP A 304 -10.57 11.00 1.59
N ASP A 305 -10.46 9.68 1.50
CA ASP A 305 -9.26 9.04 0.92
C ASP A 305 -9.10 9.41 -0.55
N LEU A 306 -10.20 9.36 -1.32
CA LEU A 306 -10.18 9.72 -2.75
C LEU A 306 -9.80 11.17 -2.96
N ARG A 307 -10.31 12.06 -2.10
CA ARG A 307 -9.97 13.47 -2.12
C ARG A 307 -8.49 13.68 -1.79
N ARG A 308 -7.97 13.04 -0.75
CA ARG A 308 -6.53 13.09 -0.39
C ARG A 308 -5.65 12.55 -1.52
N LEU A 309 -6.08 11.49 -2.19
CA LEU A 309 -5.34 10.87 -3.29
C LEU A 309 -5.24 11.82 -4.48
N LEU A 310 -6.36 12.46 -4.82
CA LEU A 310 -6.40 13.52 -5.83
C LEU A 310 -5.44 14.67 -5.46
N TYR A 311 -5.48 15.14 -4.21
CA TYR A 311 -4.59 16.21 -3.75
C TYR A 311 -3.12 15.83 -3.81
N ARG A 312 -2.73 14.65 -3.30
CA ARG A 312 -1.34 14.17 -3.35
C ARG A 312 -0.85 14.06 -4.80
N ARG A 313 -1.69 13.52 -5.69
CA ARG A 313 -1.37 13.50 -7.12
C ARG A 313 -1.15 14.90 -7.66
N LEU A 314 -2.12 15.81 -7.52
CA LEU A 314 -1.97 17.18 -8.04
C LEU A 314 -0.71 17.86 -7.49
N ALA A 315 -0.37 17.66 -6.21
CA ALA A 315 0.81 18.23 -5.57
C ALA A 315 2.12 17.71 -6.17
N MET A 316 2.20 16.40 -6.44
CA MET A 316 3.36 15.81 -7.11
C MET A 316 3.60 16.38 -8.50
N TRP A 317 2.52 16.69 -9.24
CA TRP A 317 2.61 17.24 -10.59
C TRP A 317 2.87 18.76 -10.61
N MET A 318 2.78 19.43 -9.45
CA MET A 318 2.99 20.87 -9.30
C MET A 318 3.96 21.19 -8.15
N PRO A 319 5.23 20.76 -8.24
CA PRO A 319 6.21 21.07 -7.23
C PRO A 319 6.38 22.60 -7.13
N GLY A 320 6.07 23.16 -5.96
CA GLY A 320 6.21 24.60 -5.67
C GLY A 320 4.93 25.42 -5.77
N GLU A 321 3.86 24.89 -6.36
CA GLU A 321 2.54 25.51 -6.22
C GLU A 321 1.94 25.05 -4.89
N SER A 322 1.64 26.03 -4.03
CA SER A 322 0.80 25.77 -2.87
C SER A 322 -0.60 25.47 -3.37
N ILE A 323 -0.85 24.20 -3.72
CA ILE A 323 -2.19 23.65 -3.65
C ILE A 323 -2.52 23.74 -2.18
N ALA A 324 -3.15 24.85 -1.78
CA ALA A 324 -3.55 25.08 -0.41
C ALA A 324 -4.25 23.78 0.00
N PRO A 325 -3.66 22.99 0.92
CA PRO A 325 -4.30 21.78 1.33
C PRO A 325 -5.64 22.28 1.83
N THR A 326 -6.74 21.84 1.21
CA THR A 326 -8.00 21.88 1.95
C THR A 326 -7.76 20.84 3.02
N ASP A 327 -7.23 21.33 4.12
CA ASP A 327 -6.44 20.53 5.01
C ASP A 327 -7.46 19.70 5.83
N PHE A 328 -7.64 18.45 5.41
CA PHE A 328 -8.52 17.49 6.08
C PHE A 328 -7.73 16.71 7.14
N SER A 329 -6.39 16.77 7.12
CA SER A 329 -5.57 16.42 8.27
C SER A 329 -5.71 17.51 9.33
N ASP A 330 -5.73 18.78 8.91
CA ASP A 330 -6.28 19.89 9.69
C ASP A 330 -7.67 19.51 10.13
N ARG A 331 -8.66 19.12 9.32
CA ARG A 331 -10.03 18.99 9.85
C ARG A 331 -10.13 18.15 11.14
N ARG A 332 -9.48 16.98 11.24
CA ARG A 332 -9.43 16.25 12.53
C ARG A 332 -8.52 16.92 13.56
N GLU A 333 -7.37 17.43 13.15
CA GLU A 333 -6.43 18.15 14.00
C GLU A 333 -7.05 19.45 14.53
N ARG A 334 -7.57 20.33 13.68
CA ARG A 334 -8.55 21.40 13.90
C ARG A 334 -9.71 21.01 14.78
N MET A 335 -10.39 19.88 14.58
CA MET A 335 -11.45 19.48 15.53
C MET A 335 -10.86 19.13 16.90
N ALA A 336 -9.68 18.52 16.95
CA ALA A 336 -8.97 18.23 18.20
C ALA A 336 -8.43 19.51 18.86
N GLU A 337 -7.96 20.48 18.10
CA GLU A 337 -7.47 21.80 18.52
C GLU A 337 -8.62 22.69 18.96
N LEU A 338 -9.72 22.72 18.22
CA LEU A 338 -10.98 23.35 18.62
C LEU A 338 -11.46 22.75 19.95
N ARG A 339 -11.47 21.43 20.07
CA ARG A 339 -11.83 20.77 21.33
C ARG A 339 -10.89 21.18 22.47
N LYS A 340 -9.57 21.20 22.24
CA LYS A 340 -8.58 21.65 23.24
C LYS A 340 -8.80 23.12 23.61
N ALA A 341 -9.07 23.98 22.64
CA ALA A 341 -9.30 25.41 22.84
C ALA A 341 -10.60 25.64 23.63
N LEU A 342 -11.72 25.04 23.23
CA LEU A 342 -12.99 25.12 23.96
C LEU A 342 -12.86 24.55 25.38
N ALA A 343 -12.17 23.43 25.56
CA ALA A 343 -11.96 22.84 26.89
C ALA A 343 -11.05 23.70 27.78
N HIS A 344 -10.16 24.48 27.18
CA HIS A 344 -9.27 25.41 27.89
C HIS A 344 -10.00 26.69 28.30
N PHE A 345 -10.78 27.29 27.39
CA PHE A 345 -11.41 28.60 27.61
C PHE A 345 -12.79 28.52 28.27
N LEU A 346 -13.53 27.42 28.12
CA LEU A 346 -14.85 27.26 28.73
C LEU A 346 -14.74 26.36 29.95
N ASP A 347 -15.35 26.79 31.06
CA ASP A 347 -15.67 25.92 32.19
C ASP A 347 -16.95 25.12 31.90
N GLU A 348 -17.43 24.35 32.88
CA GLU A 348 -18.59 23.47 32.66
C GLU A 348 -19.89 24.26 32.39
N GLU A 349 -20.09 25.39 33.06
CA GLU A 349 -21.22 26.29 32.82
C GLU A 349 -21.13 26.99 31.45
N GLY A 350 -19.91 27.33 31.01
CA GLY A 350 -19.65 27.83 29.66
C GLY A 350 -20.05 26.82 28.58
N VAL A 351 -19.78 25.53 28.79
CA VAL A 351 -20.23 24.47 27.86
C VAL A 351 -21.75 24.31 27.88
N LYS A 352 -22.41 24.38 29.05
CA LYS A 352 -23.89 24.35 29.13
C LYS A 352 -24.51 25.55 28.39
N THR A 353 -23.92 26.72 28.54
CA THR A 353 -24.35 27.94 27.84
C THR A 353 -24.20 27.80 26.32
N LEU A 354 -23.05 27.29 25.86
CA LEU A 354 -22.80 27.00 24.45
C LEU A 354 -23.83 25.99 23.88
N CYS A 355 -24.15 24.93 24.62
CA CYS A 355 -25.17 23.95 24.21
C CYS A 355 -26.56 24.60 24.10
N ARG A 356 -26.95 25.38 25.11
CA ARG A 356 -28.22 26.12 25.12
C ARG A 356 -28.35 27.06 23.92
N ASP A 357 -27.29 27.82 23.61
CA ASP A 357 -27.28 28.75 22.48
C ASP A 357 -27.36 28.02 21.12
N LEU A 358 -26.87 26.79 21.04
CA LEU A 358 -26.97 25.92 19.86
C LEU A 358 -28.31 25.17 19.74
N GLY A 359 -29.17 25.27 20.75
CA GLY A 359 -30.43 24.52 20.85
C GLY A 359 -30.21 23.03 21.11
N ILE A 360 -29.16 22.66 21.85
CA ILE A 360 -28.84 21.28 22.24
C ILE A 360 -28.91 21.19 23.77
N ASP A 361 -29.64 20.21 24.31
CA ASP A 361 -29.62 19.96 25.75
C ASP A 361 -28.27 19.34 26.14
N TYR A 362 -27.60 19.96 27.11
CA TYR A 362 -26.32 19.46 27.63
C TYR A 362 -26.44 18.03 28.19
N GLN A 363 -27.60 17.68 28.77
CA GLN A 363 -27.83 16.35 29.34
C GLN A 363 -27.97 15.28 28.26
N ASP A 364 -28.41 15.63 27.04
CA ASP A 364 -28.59 14.70 25.93
C ASP A 364 -27.28 14.22 25.28
N LEU A 365 -26.15 14.90 25.54
CA LEU A 365 -24.85 14.49 25.02
C LEU A 365 -24.36 13.19 25.72
N PRO A 366 -24.07 12.08 25.01
CA PRO A 366 -23.79 10.77 25.59
C PRO A 366 -22.34 10.65 26.09
N ALA A 367 -21.96 11.46 27.09
CA ALA A 367 -20.65 11.45 27.70
C ALA A 367 -20.69 12.06 29.11
N GLN A 368 -19.73 11.68 29.96
CA GLN A 368 -19.50 12.32 31.25
C GLN A 368 -18.23 13.16 31.23
N GLY A 369 -18.28 14.31 31.92
CA GLY A 369 -17.18 15.26 32.02
C GLY A 369 -17.08 16.23 30.83
N LYS A 370 -16.60 17.45 31.12
CA LYS A 370 -16.53 18.59 30.19
C LYS A 370 -15.87 18.26 28.84
N THR A 371 -14.69 17.65 28.85
CA THR A 371 -13.91 17.37 27.64
C THR A 371 -14.59 16.34 26.72
N ASN A 372 -15.23 15.33 27.31
CA ASN A 372 -15.95 14.32 26.54
C ASN A 372 -17.27 14.88 26.01
N LYS A 373 -18.00 15.69 26.80
CA LYS A 373 -19.19 16.43 26.35
C LYS A 373 -18.87 17.34 25.15
N LEU A 374 -17.77 18.09 25.20
CA LEU A 374 -17.30 18.90 24.07
C LEU A 374 -16.98 18.06 22.82
N ARG A 375 -16.39 16.87 22.99
CA ARG A 375 -16.14 15.96 21.86
C ARG A 375 -17.45 15.52 21.20
N GLU A 376 -18.45 15.12 21.99
CA GLU A 376 -19.76 14.71 21.46
C GLU A 376 -20.51 15.89 20.82
N LEU A 377 -20.42 17.09 21.41
CA LEU A 377 -21.00 18.31 20.83
C LEU A 377 -20.41 18.59 19.45
N ILE A 378 -19.08 18.63 19.33
CA ILE A 378 -18.39 18.85 18.04
C ILE A 378 -18.81 17.78 17.03
N ALA A 379 -18.80 16.50 17.42
CA ALA A 379 -19.21 15.40 16.54
C ALA A 379 -20.69 15.47 16.12
N GLN A 380 -21.58 15.98 16.98
CA GLN A 380 -22.98 16.18 16.66
C GLN A 380 -23.18 17.37 15.70
N MET A 381 -22.46 18.47 15.91
CA MET A 381 -22.48 19.65 15.03
C MET A 381 -21.91 19.34 13.65
N GLU A 382 -20.86 18.52 13.60
CA GLU A 382 -20.28 18.01 12.35
C GLU A 382 -21.26 17.14 11.56
N ARG A 383 -21.92 16.17 12.22
CA ARG A 383 -22.93 15.31 11.58
C ARG A 383 -24.11 16.09 11.00
N ARG A 384 -24.39 17.28 11.52
CA ARG A 384 -25.48 18.16 11.09
C ARG A 384 -25.02 19.27 10.15
N ASP A 385 -23.74 19.32 9.78
CA ASP A 385 -23.13 20.37 8.96
C ASP A 385 -23.35 21.79 9.52
N ARG A 386 -23.34 21.91 10.85
CA ARG A 386 -23.54 23.17 11.59
C ARG A 386 -22.27 23.62 12.34
N LEU A 387 -21.08 23.21 11.89
CA LEU A 387 -19.82 23.59 12.54
C LEU A 387 -19.57 25.11 12.49
N SER A 388 -19.96 25.79 11.42
CA SER A 388 -19.86 27.25 11.31
C SER A 388 -20.63 27.97 12.42
N GLU A 389 -21.83 27.50 12.73
CA GLU A 389 -22.65 28.03 13.81
C GLU A 389 -22.03 27.80 15.20
N LEU A 390 -21.47 26.60 15.43
CA LEU A 390 -20.70 26.31 16.65
C LEU A 390 -19.56 27.32 16.82
N PHE A 391 -18.81 27.61 15.75
CA PHE A 391 -17.73 28.60 15.77
C PHE A 391 -18.23 30.02 16.04
N ALA A 392 -19.29 30.45 15.37
CA ALA A 392 -19.86 31.78 15.54
C ALA A 392 -20.31 32.02 16.99
N ILE A 393 -21.01 31.04 17.58
CA ILE A 393 -21.49 31.14 18.97
C ILE A 393 -20.33 31.02 19.96
N ALA A 394 -19.39 30.09 19.74
CA ALA A 394 -18.22 29.93 20.60
C ALA A 394 -17.33 31.18 20.61
N SER A 395 -17.18 31.86 19.47
CA SER A 395 -16.41 33.10 19.36
C SER A 395 -17.10 34.26 20.07
N ARG A 396 -18.44 34.29 20.07
CA ARG A 396 -19.22 35.28 20.85
C ARG A 396 -19.05 35.09 22.35
N ILE A 397 -19.04 33.85 22.83
CA ILE A 397 -18.85 33.51 24.25
C ILE A 397 -17.39 33.69 24.67
N CYS A 398 -16.45 33.37 23.77
CA CYS A 398 -15.01 33.47 24.01
C CYS A 398 -14.32 34.23 22.86
N PRO A 399 -14.24 35.57 22.93
CA PRO A 399 -13.60 36.38 21.89
C PRO A 399 -12.11 36.03 21.66
N GLN A 400 -11.44 35.44 22.66
CA GLN A 400 -10.05 34.99 22.54
C GLN A 400 -9.90 33.85 21.50
N LEU A 401 -10.97 33.09 21.25
CA LEU A 401 -11.00 32.02 20.26
C LEU A 401 -10.82 32.56 18.83
N GLU A 402 -11.35 33.75 18.54
CA GLU A 402 -11.32 34.37 17.21
C GLU A 402 -9.89 34.72 16.77
N SER A 403 -9.04 35.16 17.70
CA SER A 403 -7.62 35.43 17.42
C SER A 403 -6.82 34.20 17.03
N ARG A 404 -7.25 33.03 17.52
CA ARG A 404 -6.59 31.74 17.29
C ARG A 404 -7.22 30.99 16.12
N TRP A 405 -8.41 31.39 15.70
CA TRP A 405 -9.23 30.71 14.70
C TRP A 405 -9.96 31.72 13.81
N PRO A 406 -9.27 32.40 12.89
CA PRO A 406 -9.91 33.35 12.00
C PRO A 406 -10.96 32.63 11.16
N ILE A 407 -12.23 32.98 11.37
CA ILE A 407 -13.33 32.49 10.54
C ILE A 407 -13.09 33.05 9.14
N PRO A 408 -13.05 32.21 8.08
CA PRO A 408 -13.03 32.71 6.72
C PRO A 408 -14.28 33.56 6.55
N SER A 409 -14.12 34.87 6.41
CA SER A 409 -15.23 35.82 6.33
C SER A 409 -16.20 35.33 5.26
N GLU A 410 -17.41 34.94 5.67
CA GLU A 410 -18.46 34.47 4.79
C GLU A 410 -18.73 35.53 3.72
N GLY A 411 -18.26 35.28 2.50
CA GLY A 411 -18.81 35.93 1.32
C GLY A 411 -20.30 35.61 1.29
N LYS A 412 -21.15 36.65 1.23
CA LYS A 412 -22.60 36.66 1.45
C LYS A 412 -23.49 35.76 0.56
N GLU A 413 -22.96 34.75 -0.12
CA GLU A 413 -23.78 33.75 -0.81
C GLU A 413 -23.56 32.40 -0.16
N GLY A 414 -24.65 31.83 0.38
CA GLY A 414 -24.67 30.55 1.05
C GLY A 414 -24.04 29.45 0.22
N MET A 415 -22.75 29.22 0.44
CA MET A 415 -22.01 28.13 -0.17
C MET A 415 -22.37 26.87 0.63
N LYS A 416 -23.51 26.25 0.27
CA LYS A 416 -23.74 24.85 0.59
C LYS A 416 -22.53 24.06 0.08
N TRP A 417 -21.78 23.46 0.99
CA TRP A 417 -20.68 22.58 0.66
C TRP A 417 -21.22 21.25 0.12
N GLU A 418 -21.79 21.26 -1.09
CA GLU A 418 -22.06 20.03 -1.81
C GLU A 418 -20.75 19.50 -2.41
N PRO A 419 -20.34 18.26 -2.10
CA PRO A 419 -19.04 17.72 -2.49
C PRO A 419 -19.05 17.21 -3.94
N ASN A 420 -19.69 17.93 -4.86
CA ASN A 420 -19.74 17.54 -6.26
C ASN A 420 -18.79 18.41 -7.08
N TRP A 421 -17.49 18.16 -6.93
CA TRP A 421 -16.42 18.83 -7.68
C TRP A 421 -16.67 18.79 -9.20
N GLY A 422 -17.27 17.70 -9.70
CA GLY A 422 -17.70 17.59 -11.08
C GLY A 422 -18.68 18.70 -11.46
N MET A 423 -19.63 19.06 -10.60
CA MET A 423 -20.65 20.09 -10.85
C MET A 423 -20.11 21.52 -10.85
N ARG A 424 -18.90 21.76 -10.30
CA ARG A 424 -18.21 23.06 -10.41
C ARG A 424 -17.57 23.27 -11.79
N ILE A 425 -17.56 22.25 -12.63
CA ILE A 425 -17.00 22.31 -13.98
C ILE A 425 -18.11 22.81 -14.91
N PRO A 426 -17.92 23.90 -15.66
CA PRO A 426 -18.97 24.42 -16.53
C PRO A 426 -19.40 23.40 -17.59
N ASP A 427 -20.68 23.44 -17.96
CA ASP A 427 -21.32 22.53 -18.92
C ASP A 427 -20.60 22.46 -20.28
N CYS A 428 -19.88 23.52 -20.64
CA CYS A 428 -19.09 23.60 -21.87
C CYS A 428 -17.80 22.74 -21.85
N TYR A 429 -17.34 22.31 -20.66
CA TYR A 429 -16.13 21.50 -20.50
C TYR A 429 -16.42 20.02 -20.21
N LEU A 430 -17.49 19.73 -19.48
CA LEU A 430 -17.92 18.35 -19.21
C LEU A 430 -19.44 18.25 -19.27
N THR A 431 -19.93 17.20 -19.95
CA THR A 431 -21.36 16.88 -19.93
C THR A 431 -21.82 16.59 -18.51
N SER A 432 -23.09 16.82 -18.20
CA SER A 432 -23.66 16.52 -16.87
C SER A 432 -23.49 15.05 -16.47
N LEU A 433 -23.42 14.15 -17.47
CA LEU A 433 -23.06 12.74 -17.26
C LEU A 433 -21.59 12.60 -16.88
N ALA A 434 -20.67 13.20 -17.65
CA ALA A 434 -19.24 13.18 -17.35
C ALA A 434 -18.91 13.80 -15.99
N ARG A 435 -19.64 14.83 -15.52
CA ARG A 435 -19.46 15.43 -14.19
C ARG A 435 -19.85 14.48 -13.05
N LYS A 436 -20.96 13.77 -13.21
CA LYS A 436 -21.37 12.70 -12.26
C LYS A 436 -20.38 11.54 -12.24
N HIS A 437 -19.76 11.25 -13.38
CA HIS A 437 -18.78 10.19 -13.49
C HIS A 437 -17.34 10.65 -13.24
N LEU A 438 -17.03 11.94 -13.24
CA LEU A 438 -15.64 12.42 -13.19
C LEU A 438 -14.93 11.96 -11.92
N VAL A 439 -15.59 12.02 -10.76
CA VAL A 439 -15.02 11.48 -9.52
C VAL A 439 -14.77 9.98 -9.67
N ARG A 440 -15.73 9.22 -10.22
CA ARG A 440 -15.58 7.79 -10.48
C ARG A 440 -14.46 7.48 -11.49
N GLU A 441 -14.30 8.27 -12.54
CA GLU A 441 -13.26 8.14 -13.57
C GLU A 441 -11.89 8.58 -13.06
N ILE A 442 -11.82 9.61 -12.21
CA ILE A 442 -10.63 10.01 -11.47
C ILE A 442 -10.20 8.87 -10.55
N VAL A 443 -11.12 8.25 -9.82
CA VAL A 443 -10.82 7.10 -8.94
C VAL A 443 -10.37 5.89 -9.76
N ALA A 444 -11.04 5.62 -10.88
CA ALA A 444 -10.69 4.51 -11.76
C ALA A 444 -9.35 4.73 -12.49
N GLY A 445 -9.05 5.96 -12.91
CA GLY A 445 -7.81 6.34 -13.60
C GLY A 445 -6.63 6.54 -12.64
N ALA A 446 -6.87 7.08 -11.44
CA ALA A 446 -5.81 7.32 -10.45
C ALA A 446 -5.31 6.04 -9.76
N LEU A 447 -5.96 4.92 -10.00
CA LEU A 447 -5.65 3.62 -9.39
C LEU A 447 -5.52 2.49 -10.42
N ARG A 448 -5.48 2.83 -11.71
CA ARG A 448 -5.01 1.94 -12.76
C ARG A 448 -3.51 2.17 -12.92
N VAL A 449 -2.73 1.16 -12.56
CA VAL A 449 -1.37 0.95 -13.08
C VAL A 449 -1.50 0.27 -14.43
#